data_AF-A0A959XX06-F1
#
_entry.id   AF-A0A959XX06-F1
#
_cell.length_a   1.000
_cell.length_b   1.000
_cell.length_c   1.000
_cell.angle_alpha   90.00
_cell.angle_beta   90.00
_cell.angle_gamma   90.00
#
_symmetry.space_group_name_H-M   'P 1'
#
loop_
_entity.id
_entity.type
_entity.pdbx_description
1 polymer ?
#
loop_
_entity_poly.entity_id
_entity_poly.type
_entity_poly.pdbx_seq_one_letter_code
_entity_poly.pdbx_strand_id
1 'polypeptide(L)'
;MESNLDPMAPAGRPKSLTWLCAASFTNQAVVFPLYVLGIFMAYAMRGVPAAELRELVINTYGAFIQPAQQDQLEAYIALLQRHGVALMAILALRTLARFIGALRIWQGWRDGFHIYTTAQLLGVLLPILVVGPETFNILGFILALNWCYLYYIHRKALRGSGEAPLVG
;
A
#
# COMPACT_ATOMS: atom_id res chain seq x y z
N MET A 1 -21.02 -28.47 -14.45
CA MET A 1 -21.27 -27.13 -13.88
C MET A 1 -20.74 -27.19 -12.45
N GLU A 2 -19.46 -26.90 -12.29
CA GLU A 2 -18.74 -27.14 -11.02
C GLU A 2 -19.33 -26.30 -9.90
N SER A 3 -19.64 -26.99 -8.80
CA SER A 3 -20.08 -26.39 -7.54
C SER A 3 -19.03 -25.41 -7.06
N ASN A 4 -19.32 -24.12 -7.24
CA ASN A 4 -18.47 -23.01 -6.85
C ASN A 4 -18.63 -22.65 -5.36
N LEU A 5 -19.02 -23.60 -4.51
CA LEU A 5 -19.19 -23.36 -3.08
C LEU A 5 -17.97 -23.91 -2.33
N ASP A 6 -17.01 -23.02 -2.15
CA ASP A 6 -15.88 -23.20 -1.25
C ASP A 6 -16.41 -23.12 0.20
N PRO A 7 -16.23 -24.14 1.05
CA PRO A 7 -16.81 -24.19 2.40
C PRO A 7 -16.29 -23.10 3.35
N MET A 8 -15.30 -22.31 2.94
CA MET A 8 -14.78 -21.17 3.72
C MET A 8 -15.33 -19.81 3.29
N ALA A 9 -16.13 -19.72 2.21
CA ALA A 9 -16.75 -18.47 1.81
C ALA A 9 -18.04 -18.24 2.62
N PRO A 10 -18.17 -17.13 3.39
CA PRO A 10 -19.47 -16.78 3.98
C PRO A 10 -20.51 -16.68 2.85
N ALA A 11 -21.63 -17.38 3.06
CA ALA A 11 -22.62 -17.69 2.04
C ALA A 11 -23.01 -16.45 1.19
N GLY A 12 -22.95 -16.58 -0.14
CA GLY A 12 -23.34 -15.53 -1.08
C GLY A 12 -22.22 -14.60 -1.58
N ARG A 13 -20.97 -14.77 -1.15
CA ARG A 13 -19.84 -13.94 -1.63
C ARG A 13 -19.32 -14.37 -3.01
N PRO A 14 -19.16 -13.45 -3.99
CA PRO A 14 -18.51 -13.75 -5.26
C PRO A 14 -17.06 -14.21 -5.06
N LYS A 15 -16.66 -15.31 -5.71
CA LYS A 15 -15.27 -15.85 -5.65
C LYS A 15 -14.21 -14.80 -5.99
N SER A 16 -14.47 -13.95 -6.96
CA SER A 16 -13.56 -12.87 -7.36
C SER A 16 -13.31 -11.85 -6.25
N LEU A 17 -14.30 -11.55 -5.40
CA LEU A 17 -14.12 -10.69 -4.24
C LEU A 17 -13.24 -11.36 -3.17
N THR A 18 -13.41 -12.68 -2.98
CA THR A 18 -12.56 -13.48 -2.10
C THR A 18 -11.10 -13.41 -2.55
N TRP A 19 -10.82 -13.64 -3.85
CA TRP A 19 -9.48 -13.53 -4.41
C TRP A 19 -8.87 -12.13 -4.28
N LEU A 20 -9.66 -11.08 -4.52
CA LEU A 20 -9.20 -9.69 -4.37
C LEU A 20 -8.78 -9.36 -2.93
N CYS A 21 -9.56 -9.81 -1.95
CA CYS A 21 -9.24 -9.61 -0.55
C CYS A 21 -8.02 -10.43 -0.15
N ALA A 22 -7.92 -11.70 -0.56
CA ALA A 22 -6.76 -12.54 -0.30
C ALA A 22 -5.47 -11.93 -0.87
N ALA A 23 -5.49 -11.47 -2.12
CA ALA A 23 -4.37 -10.76 -2.73
C ALA A 23 -4.01 -9.47 -1.97
N SER A 24 -5.01 -8.74 -1.49
CA SER A 24 -4.81 -7.53 -0.69
C SER A 24 -4.17 -7.85 0.67
N PHE A 25 -4.61 -8.92 1.34
CA PHE A 25 -4.04 -9.38 2.60
C PHE A 25 -2.59 -9.85 2.44
N THR A 26 -2.29 -10.66 1.42
CA THR A 26 -0.92 -11.11 1.14
C THR A 26 0.00 -9.92 0.88
N ASN A 27 -0.43 -8.97 0.03
CA ASN A 27 0.35 -7.77 -0.22
C ASN A 27 0.59 -6.97 1.07
N GLN A 28 -0.43 -6.77 1.89
CA GLN A 28 -0.31 -5.98 3.12
C GLN A 28 0.53 -6.69 4.19
N ALA A 29 0.45 -8.02 4.30
CA ALA A 29 1.25 -8.82 5.21
C ALA A 29 2.76 -8.73 4.92
N VAL A 30 3.14 -8.54 3.64
CA VAL A 30 4.53 -8.31 3.25
C VAL A 30 4.91 -6.85 3.40
N VAL A 31 4.08 -5.95 2.88
CA VAL A 31 4.43 -4.53 2.74
C VAL A 31 4.39 -3.79 4.09
N PHE A 32 3.48 -4.15 5.01
CA PHE A 32 3.40 -3.49 6.31
C PHE A 32 4.66 -3.67 7.16
N PRO A 33 5.18 -4.90 7.39
CA PRO A 33 6.45 -5.11 8.07
C PRO A 33 7.61 -4.38 7.40
N LEU A 34 7.66 -4.34 6.06
CA LEU A 34 8.69 -3.61 5.33
C LEU A 34 8.66 -2.11 5.63
N TYR A 35 7.48 -1.49 5.70
CA TYR A 35 7.38 -0.09 6.08
C TYR A 35 7.72 0.15 7.54
N VAL A 36 7.30 -0.74 8.45
CA VAL A 36 7.69 -0.65 9.87
C VAL A 36 9.20 -0.77 10.04
N LEU A 37 9.84 -1.74 9.37
CA LEU A 37 11.30 -1.84 9.32
C LEU A 37 11.93 -0.58 8.72
N GLY A 38 11.34 -0.05 7.65
CA GLY A 38 11.75 1.21 7.03
C GLY A 38 11.75 2.40 7.99
N ILE A 39 10.78 2.47 8.93
CA ILE A 39 10.77 3.50 9.99
C ILE A 39 12.02 3.38 10.85
N PHE A 40 12.34 2.18 11.34
CA PHE A 40 13.51 1.94 12.19
C PHE A 40 14.81 2.22 11.44
N MET A 41 14.92 1.77 10.19
CA MET A 41 16.09 2.05 9.35
C MET A 41 16.27 3.54 9.10
N ALA A 42 15.20 4.26 8.73
CA ALA A 42 15.26 5.70 8.52
C ALA A 42 15.62 6.47 9.80
N TYR A 43 15.13 6.00 10.96
CA TYR A 43 15.48 6.56 12.25
C TYR A 43 16.96 6.36 12.59
N ALA A 44 17.47 5.13 12.41
CA ALA A 44 18.88 4.80 12.66
C ALA A 44 19.84 5.58 11.75
N MET A 45 19.47 5.78 10.48
CA MET A 45 20.29 6.48 9.48
C MET A 45 20.24 8.01 9.58
N ARG A 46 19.35 8.58 10.40
CA ARG A 46 19.13 10.04 10.48
C ARG A 46 20.38 10.81 10.96
N GLY A 47 21.21 10.20 11.80
CA GLY A 47 22.42 10.81 12.34
C GLY A 47 23.70 10.49 11.57
N VAL A 48 23.63 9.61 10.57
CA VAL A 48 24.82 9.18 9.81
C VAL A 48 25.16 10.25 8.76
N PRO A 49 26.43 10.62 8.56
CA PRO A 49 26.80 11.54 7.49
C PRO A 49 26.35 11.02 6.11
N ALA A 50 25.80 11.90 5.26
CA ALA A 50 25.27 11.51 3.95
C ALA A 50 26.33 10.84 3.04
N ALA A 51 27.59 11.26 3.17
CA ALA A 51 28.72 10.65 2.45
C ALA A 51 28.94 9.18 2.84
N GLU A 52 28.86 8.85 4.13
CA GLU A 52 28.99 7.46 4.62
C GLU A 52 27.83 6.59 4.13
N LEU A 53 26.60 7.11 4.13
CA LEU A 53 25.45 6.40 3.57
C LEU A 53 25.59 6.19 2.06
N ARG A 54 26.12 7.18 1.34
CA ARG A 54 26.37 7.07 -0.10
C ARG A 54 27.38 5.97 -0.38
N GLU A 55 28.51 5.96 0.34
CA GLU A 55 29.52 4.91 0.21
C GLU A 55 28.94 3.53 0.52
N LEU A 56 28.15 3.40 1.60
CA LEU A 56 27.47 2.16 1.93
C LEU A 56 26.58 1.67 0.78
N VAL A 57 25.77 2.58 0.19
CA VAL A 57 24.88 2.24 -0.92
C VAL A 57 25.66 1.86 -2.17
N ILE A 58 26.72 2.60 -2.53
CA ILE A 58 27.58 2.29 -3.68
C ILE A 58 28.29 0.95 -3.48
N ASN A 59 28.82 0.67 -2.28
CA ASN A 59 29.50 -0.58 -1.99
C ASN A 59 28.54 -1.78 -2.01
N THR A 60 27.28 -1.59 -1.59
CA THR A 60 26.28 -2.67 -1.51
C THR A 60 25.59 -2.89 -2.86
N TYR A 61 25.28 -1.82 -3.59
CA TYR A 61 24.41 -1.84 -4.78
C TYR A 61 25.04 -1.24 -6.03
N GLY A 62 26.31 -0.82 -6.00
CA GLY A 62 26.97 -0.11 -7.10
C GLY A 62 26.95 -0.86 -8.43
N ALA A 63 26.94 -2.19 -8.40
CA ALA A 63 26.79 -3.02 -9.60
C ALA A 63 25.45 -2.81 -10.34
N PHE A 64 24.43 -2.30 -9.65
CA PHE A 64 23.09 -2.06 -10.19
C PHE A 64 22.79 -0.56 -10.41
N ILE A 65 23.68 0.33 -9.97
CA ILE A 65 23.48 1.78 -10.02
C ILE A 65 24.24 2.33 -11.23
N GLN A 66 23.51 2.94 -12.18
CA GLN A 66 24.15 3.59 -13.32
C GLN A 66 24.89 4.87 -12.86
N PRO A 67 25.99 5.27 -13.53
CA PRO A 67 26.73 6.48 -13.17
C PRO A 67 25.83 7.73 -13.08
N ALA A 68 24.88 7.87 -14.00
CA ALA A 68 23.91 8.97 -14.02
C ALA A 68 22.96 9.01 -12.80
N GLN A 69 22.79 7.89 -12.09
CA GLN A 69 21.97 7.79 -10.88
C GLN A 69 22.77 8.11 -9.60
N GLN A 70 24.11 8.11 -9.67
CA GLN A 70 24.96 8.40 -8.52
C GLN A 70 24.83 9.86 -8.07
N ASP A 71 24.67 10.79 -9.02
CA ASP A 71 24.45 12.21 -8.70
C ASP A 71 23.07 12.45 -8.06
N GLN A 72 22.07 11.64 -8.43
CA GLN A 72 20.74 11.69 -7.82
C GLN A 72 20.70 11.00 -6.45
N LEU A 73 21.62 10.07 -6.18
CA LEU A 73 21.66 9.29 -4.95
C LEU A 73 21.86 10.18 -3.72
N GLU A 74 22.70 11.21 -3.81
CA GLU A 74 22.90 12.15 -2.69
C GLU A 74 21.62 12.91 -2.34
N ALA A 75 20.87 13.37 -3.36
CA ALA A 75 19.58 14.02 -3.16
C ALA A 75 18.56 13.06 -2.53
N TYR A 76 18.52 11.80 -2.98
CA TYR A 76 17.65 10.78 -2.38
C TYR A 76 18.03 10.46 -0.93
N ILE A 77 19.32 10.36 -0.61
CA ILE A 77 19.81 10.14 0.75
C ILE A 77 19.39 11.32 1.64
N ALA A 78 19.63 12.56 1.20
CA ALA A 78 19.24 13.74 1.96
C ALA A 78 17.72 13.80 2.22
N LEU A 79 16.91 13.44 1.22
CA LEU A 79 15.46 13.32 1.32
C LEU A 79 15.06 12.24 2.34
N LEU A 80 15.67 11.05 2.27
CA LEU A 80 15.42 9.95 3.20
C LEU A 80 15.83 10.32 4.64
N GLN A 81 16.92 11.04 4.83
CA GLN A 81 17.34 11.48 6.17
C GLN A 81 16.39 12.52 6.75
N ARG A 82 15.89 13.44 5.92
CA ARG A 82 15.00 14.51 6.35
C ARG A 82 13.56 14.05 6.58
N HIS A 83 13.05 13.19 5.69
CA HIS A 83 11.63 12.84 5.63
C HIS A 83 11.36 11.34 5.73
N GLY A 84 12.37 10.47 5.70
CA GLY A 84 12.21 9.02 5.59
C GLY A 84 11.38 8.41 6.70
N VAL A 85 11.56 8.86 7.96
CA VAL A 85 10.73 8.39 9.09
C VAL A 85 9.25 8.73 8.86
N ALA A 86 8.96 9.98 8.48
CA ALA A 86 7.60 10.44 8.24
C ALA A 86 6.97 9.71 7.05
N LEU A 87 7.71 9.55 5.94
CA LEU A 87 7.28 8.82 4.76
C LEU A 87 6.94 7.36 5.08
N MET A 88 7.85 6.65 5.75
CA MET A 88 7.64 5.24 6.10
C MET A 88 6.48 5.07 7.09
N ALA A 89 6.32 6.00 8.04
CA ALA A 89 5.18 6.02 8.94
C ALA A 89 3.85 6.23 8.20
N ILE A 90 3.80 7.18 7.27
CA ILE A 90 2.61 7.41 6.42
C ILE A 90 2.28 6.15 5.61
N LEU A 91 3.29 5.53 5.00
CA LEU A 91 3.11 4.31 4.21
C LEU A 91 2.67 3.11 5.07
N ALA A 92 3.18 2.98 6.30
CA ALA A 92 2.75 1.96 7.25
C ALA A 92 1.29 2.17 7.69
N LEU A 93 0.93 3.39 8.12
CA LEU A 93 -0.43 3.74 8.52
C LEU A 93 -1.43 3.56 7.37
N ARG A 94 -1.06 3.98 6.16
CA ARG A 94 -1.82 3.75 4.94
C ARG A 94 -2.07 2.26 4.71
N THR A 95 -1.04 1.43 4.86
CA THR A 95 -1.14 -0.02 4.65
C THR A 95 -2.03 -0.67 5.68
N LEU A 96 -1.94 -0.24 6.94
CA LEU A 96 -2.83 -0.68 8.01
C LEU A 96 -4.28 -0.29 7.75
N ALA A 97 -4.54 0.97 7.34
CA ALA A 97 -5.88 1.42 6.99
C ALA A 97 -6.46 0.66 5.79
N ARG A 98 -5.63 0.35 4.77
CA ARG A 98 -6.02 -0.53 3.66
C ARG A 98 -6.34 -1.95 4.12
N PHE A 99 -5.63 -2.47 5.11
CA PHE A 99 -5.92 -3.78 5.71
C PHE A 99 -7.26 -3.78 6.44
N ILE A 100 -7.51 -2.78 7.27
CA ILE A 100 -8.80 -2.61 7.94
C ILE A 100 -9.94 -2.48 6.92
N GLY A 101 -9.75 -1.68 5.86
CA GLY A 101 -10.73 -1.55 4.78
C GLY A 101 -11.01 -2.86 4.07
N ALA A 102 -9.97 -3.60 3.68
CA ALA A 102 -10.10 -4.91 3.03
C ALA A 102 -10.74 -5.96 3.97
N LEU A 103 -10.40 -5.95 5.25
CA LEU A 103 -10.99 -6.83 6.26
C LEU A 103 -12.48 -6.54 6.44
N ARG A 104 -12.87 -5.27 6.49
CA ARG A 104 -14.28 -4.87 6.57
C ARG A 104 -15.05 -5.26 5.31
N ILE A 105 -14.46 -5.11 4.13
CA ILE A 105 -15.04 -5.63 2.87
C ILE A 105 -15.20 -7.16 2.95
N TRP A 106 -14.18 -7.85 3.46
CA TRP A 106 -14.22 -9.29 3.71
C TRP A 106 -15.23 -9.69 4.79
N GLN A 107 -15.66 -8.80 5.65
CA GLN A 107 -16.71 -9.07 6.64
C GLN A 107 -18.11 -8.67 6.10
N GLY A 108 -18.18 -8.06 4.92
CA GLY A 108 -19.44 -7.60 4.31
C GLY A 108 -19.85 -6.18 4.67
N TRP A 109 -19.03 -5.46 5.45
CA TRP A 109 -19.35 -4.09 5.85
C TRP A 109 -19.21 -3.09 4.70
N ARG A 110 -20.17 -2.16 4.62
CA ARG A 110 -20.29 -1.19 3.52
C ARG A 110 -19.26 -0.08 3.54
N ASP A 111 -18.73 0.23 4.72
CA ASP A 111 -17.75 1.29 4.95
C ASP A 111 -16.31 0.85 4.64
N GLY A 112 -16.03 -0.45 4.59
CA GLY A 112 -14.70 -0.98 4.25
C GLY A 112 -14.16 -0.45 2.93
N PHE A 113 -15.01 -0.28 1.92
CA PHE A 113 -14.66 0.34 0.63
C PHE A 113 -14.21 1.79 0.82
N HIS A 114 -14.94 2.58 1.60
CA HIS A 114 -14.63 3.99 1.83
C HIS A 114 -13.31 4.14 2.60
N ILE A 115 -13.07 3.29 3.60
CA ILE A 115 -11.80 3.25 4.33
C ILE A 115 -10.66 2.88 3.37
N TYR A 116 -10.84 1.82 2.56
CA TYR A 116 -9.82 1.36 1.63
C TYR A 116 -9.44 2.43 0.59
N THR A 117 -10.43 3.03 -0.07
CA THR A 117 -10.21 4.04 -1.10
C THR A 117 -9.64 5.34 -0.52
N THR A 118 -10.14 5.78 0.63
CA THR A 118 -9.59 6.98 1.31
C THR A 118 -8.14 6.74 1.71
N ALA A 119 -7.80 5.58 2.26
CA ALA A 119 -6.42 5.22 2.56
C ALA A 119 -5.55 5.18 1.29
N GLN A 120 -6.06 4.70 0.16
CA GLN A 120 -5.36 4.76 -1.13
C GLN A 120 -5.03 6.20 -1.54
N LEU A 121 -6.03 7.08 -1.55
CA LEU A 121 -5.88 8.49 -1.95
C LEU A 121 -4.95 9.26 -1.01
N LEU A 122 -5.14 9.13 0.30
CA LEU A 122 -4.26 9.75 1.30
C LEU A 122 -2.83 9.23 1.16
N GLY A 123 -2.66 7.94 0.81
CA GLY A 123 -1.35 7.36 0.55
C GLY A 123 -0.60 7.93 -0.66
N VAL A 124 -1.29 8.64 -1.56
CA VAL A 124 -0.70 9.36 -2.68
C VAL A 124 -0.51 10.84 -2.33
N LEU A 125 -1.49 11.45 -1.66
CA LEU A 125 -1.47 12.87 -1.32
C LEU A 125 -0.48 13.19 -0.20
N LEU A 126 -0.41 12.39 0.86
CA LEU A 126 0.43 12.68 2.02
C LEU A 126 1.94 12.72 1.69
N PRO A 127 2.51 11.78 0.91
CA PRO A 127 3.90 11.89 0.46
C PRO A 127 4.19 13.19 -0.31
N ILE A 128 3.27 13.60 -1.19
CA ILE A 128 3.39 14.85 -1.95
C ILE A 128 3.43 16.06 -1.01
N LEU A 129 2.59 16.06 0.04
CA LEU A 129 2.57 17.16 1.01
C LEU A 129 3.80 17.19 1.91
N VAL A 130 4.41 16.05 2.22
CA VAL A 130 5.57 15.96 3.13
C VAL A 130 6.89 16.24 2.42
N VAL A 131 7.04 15.76 1.19
CA VAL A 131 8.31 15.78 0.46
C VAL A 131 8.27 16.64 -0.78
N GLY A 132 7.11 16.73 -1.42
CA GLY A 132 6.92 17.40 -2.70
C GLY A 132 6.49 16.44 -3.82
N PRO A 133 6.22 17.01 -5.01
CA PRO A 133 5.65 16.29 -6.15
C PRO A 133 6.57 15.21 -6.72
N GLU A 134 7.85 15.23 -6.39
CA GLU A 134 8.85 14.24 -6.82
C GLU A 134 8.55 12.82 -6.33
N THR A 135 7.74 12.71 -5.26
CA THR A 135 7.28 11.41 -4.75
C THR A 135 6.10 10.82 -5.53
N PHE A 136 5.53 11.55 -6.49
CA PHE A 136 4.40 11.08 -7.27
C PHE A 136 4.84 10.02 -8.29
N ASN A 137 4.26 8.83 -8.17
CA ASN A 137 4.46 7.74 -9.11
C ASN A 137 3.18 7.46 -9.89
N ILE A 138 3.17 7.81 -11.18
CA ILE A 138 2.01 7.65 -12.06
C ILE A 138 1.56 6.19 -12.19
N LEU A 139 2.51 5.24 -12.28
CA LEU A 139 2.21 3.82 -12.37
C LEU A 139 1.55 3.33 -11.07
N GLY A 140 2.09 3.75 -9.92
CA GLY A 140 1.51 3.47 -8.61
C GLY A 140 0.09 4.04 -8.46
N PHE A 141 -0.16 5.23 -9.00
CA PHE A 141 -1.47 5.86 -9.02
C PHE A 141 -2.47 5.12 -9.91
N ILE A 142 -2.07 4.70 -11.11
CA ILE A 142 -2.93 3.92 -12.02
C ILE A 142 -3.30 2.57 -11.38
N LEU A 143 -2.32 1.86 -10.81
CA LEU A 143 -2.56 0.60 -10.10
C LEU A 143 -3.50 0.80 -8.91
N ALA A 144 -3.34 1.91 -8.19
CA ALA A 144 -4.22 2.27 -7.09
C ALA A 144 -5.68 2.46 -7.52
N LEU A 145 -5.89 3.21 -8.61
CA LEU A 145 -7.21 3.43 -9.20
C LEU A 145 -7.82 2.12 -9.71
N ASN A 146 -7.03 1.30 -10.40
CA ASN A 146 -7.48 0.01 -10.91
C ASN A 146 -7.98 -0.89 -9.77
N TRP A 147 -7.23 -0.98 -8.67
CA TRP A 147 -7.63 -1.77 -7.51
C TRP A 147 -8.91 -1.24 -6.84
N CYS A 148 -9.06 0.08 -6.73
CA CYS A 148 -10.30 0.69 -6.23
C CYS A 148 -11.49 0.39 -7.15
N TYR A 149 -11.28 0.45 -8.47
CA TYR A 149 -12.30 0.16 -9.47
C TYR A 149 -12.77 -1.31 -9.40
N LEU A 150 -11.83 -2.25 -9.22
CA LEU A 150 -12.16 -3.67 -9.02
C LEU A 150 -13.05 -3.88 -7.78
N TYR A 151 -12.71 -3.26 -6.66
CA TYR A 151 -13.57 -3.31 -5.46
C TYR A 151 -14.94 -2.64 -5.67
N TYR A 152 -14.99 -1.54 -6.43
CA TYR A 152 -16.24 -0.85 -6.76
C TYR A 152 -17.21 -1.71 -7.58
N ILE A 153 -16.71 -2.40 -8.62
CA ILE A 153 -17.52 -3.32 -9.43
C ILE A 153 -18.14 -4.42 -8.54
N HIS A 154 -17.32 -5.02 -7.67
CA HIS A 154 -17.77 -6.11 -6.80
C HIS A 154 -18.73 -5.64 -5.71
N ARG A 155 -18.60 -4.40 -5.23
CA ARG A 155 -19.61 -3.76 -4.35
C ARG A 155 -20.97 -3.62 -5.05
N LYS A 156 -20.98 -3.28 -6.34
CA LYS A 156 -22.23 -3.19 -7.13
C LYS A 156 -22.86 -4.56 -7.35
N ALA A 157 -22.05 -5.60 -7.54
CA ALA A 157 -22.52 -6.98 -7.61
C ALA A 157 -23.20 -7.44 -6.31
N LEU A 158 -22.62 -7.10 -5.13
CA LEU A 158 -23.23 -7.36 -3.82
C LEU A 158 -24.55 -6.60 -3.59
N ARG A 159 -24.78 -5.49 -4.30
CA ARG A 159 -26.05 -4.73 -4.23
C ARG A 159 -27.15 -5.29 -5.15
N GLY A 160 -26.78 -5.98 -6.23
CA GLY A 160 -27.72 -6.53 -7.21
C GLY A 160 -28.30 -7.89 -6.82
N SER A 161 -27.66 -8.61 -5.89
CA SER A 161 -28.03 -9.95 -5.43
C SER A 161 -28.96 -9.97 -4.22
N GLY A 162 -29.93 -9.05 -4.17
CA GLY A 162 -31.28 -9.23 -3.60
C GLY A 162 -31.56 -9.90 -2.25
N GLU A 163 -30.58 -10.30 -1.44
CA GLU A 163 -30.84 -11.02 -0.18
C GLU A 163 -30.08 -10.40 0.99
N ALA A 164 -30.86 -9.74 1.83
CA ALA A 164 -30.67 -9.34 3.24
C ALA A 164 -29.44 -8.48 3.64
N PRO A 165 -29.63 -7.51 4.56
CA PRO A 165 -28.52 -6.84 5.22
C PRO A 165 -27.91 -7.80 6.26
N LEU A 166 -26.70 -8.30 6.00
CA LEU A 166 -25.91 -8.94 7.05
C LEU A 166 -25.28 -7.85 7.93
N VAL A 167 -26.07 -7.50 8.96
CA VAL A 167 -25.74 -6.78 10.21
C VAL A 167 -25.33 -5.30 10.06
N GLY A 168 -26.05 -4.45 10.80
CA GLY A 168 -25.88 -3.00 10.85
C GLY A 168 -24.67 -2.54 11.65
#